data_AF-A0A2A2YCI8-F1
#
_entry.id   AF-A0A2A2YCI8-F1
#
_cell.length_a   1.000
_cell.length_b   1.000
_cell.length_c   1.000
_cell.angle_alpha   90.00
_cell.angle_beta   90.00
_cell.angle_gamma   90.00
#
_symmetry.space_group_name_H-M   'P 1'
#
loop_
_entity.id
_entity.type
_entity.pdbx_description
1 polymer ?
#
loop_
_entity_poly.entity_id
_entity_poly.type
_entity_poly.pdbx_seq_one_letter_code
_entity_poly.pdbx_strand_id
1 'polypeptide(L)'
;MFDWNRVGLDGKPRELHVEKSMASIDFRDIEPQIECNAGFVLANCIFFVVEKFTLERKTQIVHAKAGRFILLHVVEGSAVDAGGKV
;
A
#
# COMPACT_ATOMS: atom_id res chain seq x y z
N MET A 1 -2.92 -21.91 -2.39
CA MET A 1 -3.18 -20.97 -1.27
C MET A 1 -3.03 -21.72 0.05
N PHE A 2 -2.43 -21.12 1.07
CA PHE A 2 -2.21 -21.73 2.39
C PHE A 2 -2.12 -20.65 3.48
N ASP A 3 -2.70 -20.89 4.66
CA ASP A 3 -2.77 -19.91 5.78
C ASP A 3 -1.96 -20.33 7.02
N TRP A 4 -0.91 -21.15 6.85
CA TRP A 4 0.00 -21.53 7.95
C TRP A 4 -0.68 -22.24 9.13
N ASN A 5 -1.80 -22.95 8.90
CA ASN A 5 -2.61 -23.60 9.93
C ASN A 5 -3.01 -22.68 11.10
N ARG A 6 -3.13 -21.37 10.84
CA ARG A 6 -3.56 -20.41 11.87
C ARG A 6 -5.04 -20.62 12.18
N VAL A 7 -5.38 -20.46 13.45
CA VAL A 7 -6.77 -20.46 13.92
C VAL A 7 -7.33 -19.03 14.01
N GLY A 8 -8.62 -18.89 13.78
CA GLY A 8 -9.37 -17.67 13.97
C GLY A 8 -9.57 -17.34 15.44
N LEU A 9 -10.17 -16.17 15.69
CA LEU A 9 -10.54 -15.75 17.04
C LEU A 9 -11.58 -16.68 17.69
N ASP A 10 -12.27 -17.48 16.87
CA ASP A 10 -13.21 -18.53 17.28
C ASP A 10 -12.54 -19.90 17.52
N GLY A 11 -11.21 -19.96 17.41
CA GLY A 11 -10.43 -21.18 17.57
C GLY A 11 -10.52 -22.16 16.39
N LYS A 12 -11.23 -21.82 15.31
CA LYS A 12 -11.39 -22.70 14.14
C LYS A 12 -10.37 -22.37 13.05
N PRO A 13 -9.99 -23.33 12.18
CA PRO A 13 -9.23 -23.01 10.98
C PRO A 13 -9.97 -21.99 10.12
N ARG A 14 -9.22 -21.05 9.54
CA ARG A 14 -9.79 -20.08 8.61
C ARG A 14 -10.13 -20.73 7.27
N GLU A 15 -11.20 -20.24 6.65
CA GLU A 15 -11.62 -20.70 5.33
C GLU A 15 -10.54 -20.39 4.28
N LEU A 16 -10.27 -21.37 3.40
CA LEU A 16 -9.43 -21.19 2.23
C LEU A 16 -10.29 -21.26 0.97
N HIS A 17 -10.20 -20.25 0.11
CA HIS A 17 -10.92 -20.24 -1.17
C HIS A 17 -10.06 -20.83 -2.30
N VAL A 18 -9.75 -22.13 -2.21
CA VAL A 18 -8.79 -22.78 -3.12
C VAL A 18 -9.22 -22.71 -4.59
N GLU A 19 -10.45 -23.14 -4.91
CA GLU A 19 -10.95 -23.17 -6.29
C GLU A 19 -11.00 -21.77 -6.91
N LYS A 20 -11.52 -20.79 -6.18
CA LYS A 20 -11.56 -19.39 -6.63
C LYS A 20 -10.16 -18.83 -6.86
N SER A 21 -9.21 -19.17 -5.99
CA SER A 21 -7.81 -18.77 -6.18
C SER A 21 -7.24 -19.35 -7.47
N MET A 22 -7.45 -20.64 -7.72
CA MET A 22 -6.97 -21.29 -8.95
C MET A 22 -7.57 -20.68 -10.21
N ALA A 23 -8.83 -20.25 -10.15
CA ALA A 23 -9.51 -19.59 -11.28
C ALA A 23 -9.02 -18.16 -11.53
N SER A 24 -8.42 -17.49 -10.55
CA SER A 24 -8.01 -16.07 -10.64
C SER A 24 -6.49 -15.83 -10.69
N ILE A 25 -5.66 -16.87 -10.61
CA ILE A 25 -4.20 -16.73 -10.71
C ILE A 25 -3.79 -16.69 -12.18
N ASP A 26 -3.04 -15.65 -12.58
CA ASP A 26 -2.25 -15.70 -13.81
C ASP A 26 -0.90 -16.34 -13.51
N PHE A 27 -0.72 -17.61 -13.90
CA PHE A 27 0.52 -18.35 -13.66
C PHE A 27 1.71 -17.88 -14.49
N ARG A 28 1.49 -16.97 -15.44
CA ARG A 28 2.56 -16.40 -16.29
C ARG A 28 3.01 -15.03 -15.81
N ASP A 29 2.28 -14.41 -14.89
CA ASP A 29 2.68 -13.14 -14.29
C ASP A 29 3.86 -13.37 -13.33
N ILE A 30 5.05 -13.03 -13.81
CA ILE A 30 6.33 -13.18 -13.10
C ILE A 30 6.98 -11.81 -12.77
N GLU A 31 6.20 -10.74 -12.88
CA GLU A 31 6.57 -9.37 -12.53
C GLU A 31 6.05 -8.99 -11.14
N PRO A 32 6.58 -7.91 -10.53
CA PRO A 32 7.76 -7.14 -10.91
C PRO A 32 9.06 -7.77 -10.41
N GLN A 33 10.19 -7.35 -11.00
CA GLN A 33 11.51 -7.61 -10.41
C GLN A 33 11.72 -6.74 -9.16
N ILE A 34 12.58 -7.18 -8.24
CA ILE A 34 12.96 -6.37 -7.07
C ILE A 34 13.70 -5.12 -7.58
N GLU A 35 13.08 -3.97 -7.41
CA GLU A 35 13.65 -2.68 -7.81
C GLU A 35 14.40 -2.07 -6.62
N CYS A 36 15.73 -2.14 -6.64
CA CYS A 36 16.57 -1.62 -5.55
C CYS A 36 16.64 -0.08 -5.49
N ASN A 37 16.13 0.61 -6.52
CA ASN A 37 16.23 2.06 -6.70
C ASN A 37 14.86 2.70 -7.02
N ALA A 38 13.76 2.22 -6.42
CA ALA A 38 12.40 2.71 -6.69
C ALA A 38 12.18 4.22 -6.42
N GLY A 39 13.20 4.93 -5.91
CA GLY A 39 13.11 6.36 -5.62
C GLY A 39 11.98 6.63 -4.63
N PHE A 40 11.16 7.64 -4.92
CA PHE A 40 10.00 7.97 -4.11
C PHE A 40 8.76 7.16 -4.46
N VAL A 41 8.70 6.46 -5.60
CA VAL A 41 7.47 5.79 -6.08
C VAL A 41 7.56 4.30 -5.81
N LEU A 42 6.77 3.80 -4.86
CA LEU A 42 6.74 2.39 -4.48
C LEU A 42 5.84 1.54 -5.40
N ALA A 43 4.80 2.15 -5.96
CA ALA A 43 3.90 1.49 -6.91
C ALA A 43 3.23 2.53 -7.82
N ASN A 44 3.06 2.19 -9.10
CA ASN A 44 2.37 3.03 -10.07
C ASN A 44 1.55 2.15 -11.02
N CYS A 45 0.22 2.23 -10.92
CA CYS A 45 -0.68 1.51 -11.81
C CYS A 45 -1.88 2.37 -12.19
N ILE A 46 -2.78 1.83 -13.02
CA ILE A 46 -3.96 2.56 -13.50
C ILE A 46 -4.94 2.95 -12.38
N PHE A 47 -4.85 2.32 -11.20
CA PHE A 47 -5.77 2.55 -10.09
C PHE A 47 -5.22 3.56 -9.08
N PHE A 48 -3.91 3.55 -8.82
CA PHE A 48 -3.30 4.40 -7.79
C PHE A 48 -1.78 4.55 -7.99
N VAL A 49 -1.22 5.53 -7.26
CA VAL A 49 0.22 5.72 -7.09
C VAL A 49 0.53 5.72 -5.60
N VAL A 50 1.56 4.98 -5.19
CA VAL A 50 2.07 4.97 -3.81
C VAL A 50 3.45 5.59 -3.81
N GLU A 51 3.63 6.63 -3.00
CA GLU A 51 4.92 7.30 -2.84
C GLU A 51 5.37 7.27 -1.38
N LYS A 52 6.68 7.10 -1.16
CA LYS A 52 7.34 7.23 0.14
C LYS A 52 8.45 8.24 0.02
N PHE A 53 8.39 9.29 0.84
CA PHE A 53 9.41 10.31 0.92
C PHE A 53 9.59 10.75 2.38
N THR A 54 10.71 11.41 2.65
CA THR A 54 10.98 12.04 3.94
C THR A 54 10.64 13.52 3.83
N LEU A 55 9.85 14.03 4.77
CA LEU A 55 9.59 15.46 4.87
C LEU A 55 10.66 16.14 5.73
N GLU A 56 11.37 17.09 5.13
CA GLU A 56 12.19 18.02 5.92
C GLU A 56 11.30 19.05 6.63
N ARG A 57 11.83 19.64 7.70
CA ARG A 57 11.11 20.67 8.45
C ARG A 57 10.78 21.84 7.52
N LYS A 58 9.53 22.32 7.60
CA LYS A 58 8.95 23.41 6.77
C LYS A 58 8.70 23.04 5.30
N THR A 59 8.88 21.78 4.91
CA THR A 59 8.39 21.30 3.61
C THR A 59 6.87 21.11 3.69
N GLN A 60 6.16 21.61 2.69
CA GLN A 60 4.72 21.42 2.55
C GLN A 60 4.44 20.45 1.42
N ILE A 61 3.51 19.53 1.66
CA ILE A 61 2.90 18.75 0.58
C ILE A 61 1.70 19.53 0.10
N VAL A 62 1.72 19.95 -1.16
CA VAL A 62 0.62 20.68 -1.77
C VAL A 62 0.00 19.84 -2.87
N HIS A 63 -1.32 19.84 -2.94
CA HIS A 63 -2.04 19.11 -3.96
C HIS A 63 -1.93 19.83 -5.30
N ALA A 64 -1.15 19.30 -6.23
CA ALA A 64 -0.82 19.99 -7.47
C ALA A 64 -1.92 19.95 -8.56
N LYS A 65 -2.95 19.08 -8.45
CA LYS A 65 -3.89 18.85 -9.56
C LYS A 65 -5.35 18.72 -9.14
N ALA A 66 -6.19 19.68 -9.54
CA ALA A 66 -7.64 19.66 -9.30
C ALA A 66 -8.29 18.32 -9.70
N GLY A 67 -9.22 17.82 -8.88
CA GLY A 67 -9.94 16.56 -9.11
C GLY A 67 -9.21 15.29 -8.66
N ARG A 68 -8.10 15.42 -7.91
CA ARG A 68 -7.42 14.30 -7.25
C ARG A 68 -7.44 14.50 -5.74
N PHE A 69 -7.21 13.42 -4.99
CA PHE A 69 -6.98 13.45 -3.55
C PHE A 69 -5.76 12.61 -3.21
N ILE A 70 -5.20 12.85 -2.03
CA ILE A 70 -4.09 12.07 -1.48
C ILE A 70 -4.50 11.50 -0.12
N LEU A 71 -4.06 10.28 0.16
CA LEU A 71 -4.11 9.71 1.50
C LEU A 71 -2.69 9.78 2.06
N LEU A 72 -2.49 10.52 3.14
CA LEU A 72 -1.20 10.63 3.81
C LEU A 72 -1.18 9.72 5.03
N HIS A 73 -0.10 8.94 5.15
CA HIS A 73 0.13 8.08 6.30
C HIS A 73 1.54 8.34 6.84
N VAL A 74 1.60 8.86 8.06
CA VAL A 74 2.88 9.11 8.75
C VAL A 74 3.36 7.79 9.33
N VAL A 75 4.39 7.22 8.70
CA VAL A 75 5.00 5.96 9.16
C VAL A 75 6.06 6.17 10.24
N GLU A 76 6.61 7.39 10.36
CA GLU A 76 7.58 7.79 11.36
C GLU A 76 7.51 9.31 11.61
N GLY A 77 7.68 9.74 12.87
CA GLY A 77 7.65 11.15 13.26
C GLY A 77 6.22 11.69 13.44
N SER A 78 6.02 12.97 13.09
CA SER A 78 4.72 13.62 13.11
C SER A 78 4.60 14.65 11.98
N ALA A 79 3.36 14.85 11.53
CA ALA A 79 3.00 15.92 10.61
C ALA A 79 1.84 16.71 11.22
N VAL A 80 1.67 17.95 10.78
CA VAL A 80 0.51 18.78 11.11
C VAL A 80 -0.07 19.31 9.81
N ASP A 81 -1.40 19.29 9.69
CA ASP A 81 -2.09 19.95 8.59
C ASP A 81 -2.07 21.48 8.76
N ALA A 82 -2.55 22.19 7.74
CA ALA A 82 -2.62 23.65 7.78
C ALA A 82 -3.55 24.21 8.89
N GLY A 83 -4.44 23.37 9.44
CA GLY A 83 -5.31 23.68 10.57
C GLY A 83 -4.72 23.32 11.94
N GLY A 84 -3.49 22.79 11.99
CA GLY A 84 -2.81 22.38 13.21
C GLY A 84 -3.26 21.04 13.79
N LYS A 85 -3.99 20.21 13.01
CA LYS A 85 -4.32 18.84 13.40
C LYS A 85 -3.25 17.86 12.94
N VAL A 86 -2.99 16.87 13.77
CA VAL A 86 -2.11 15.71 13.48
C VAL A 86 -2.92 14.64 12.77
#